data_AF-A0A1V1V207-F1
#
_entry.id   AF-A0A1V1V207-F1
#
_cell.length_a   1.000
_cell.length_b   1.000
_cell.length_c   1.000
_cell.angle_alpha   90.00
_cell.angle_beta   90.00
_cell.angle_gamma   90.00
#
_symmetry.space_group_name_H-M   'P 1'
#
loop_
_entity.id
_entity.type
_entity.pdbx_description
1 polymer ?
#
loop_
_entity_poly.entity_id
_entity_poly.type
_entity_poly.pdbx_seq_one_letter_code
_entity_poly.pdbx_strand_id
1 'polypeptide(L)'
;MTDVQDTITFKRIGDGPIYEKAQIWLPQLIAEAMSGGSSLVENKTFVDCRIEGPAVLLAMGGCDFDACDMGRTGGDIRNLLLAPVGPEKVIGAVGFRNCVFRRCKFFAVGFTGAPEFLQNFQNVLGGEAA
;
A
#
# COMPACT_ATOMS: atom_id res chain seq x y z
N MET A 1 -11.26 -19.73 -31.77
CA MET A 1 -10.20 -18.73 -31.54
C MET A 1 -9.58 -19.09 -30.19
N THR A 2 -8.46 -19.79 -30.19
CA THR A 2 -7.75 -20.15 -28.96
C THR A 2 -6.91 -18.96 -28.55
N ASP A 3 -7.39 -18.19 -27.58
CA ASP A 3 -6.56 -17.19 -26.89
C ASP A 3 -5.41 -17.94 -26.23
N VAL A 4 -4.20 -17.73 -26.72
CA VAL A 4 -2.99 -18.14 -26.03
C VAL A 4 -2.88 -17.19 -24.85
N GLN A 5 -3.27 -17.64 -23.66
CA GLN A 5 -3.08 -16.88 -22.43
C GLN A 5 -1.58 -16.82 -22.14
N ASP A 6 -0.94 -15.76 -22.64
CA ASP A 6 0.41 -15.39 -22.21
C ASP A 6 0.37 -15.10 -20.71
N THR A 7 0.80 -16.08 -19.92
CA THR A 7 0.78 -15.99 -18.46
C THR A 7 2.00 -15.22 -18.01
N ILE A 8 1.81 -13.99 -17.54
CA ILE A 8 2.88 -13.22 -16.91
C ILE A 8 3.23 -13.90 -15.60
N THR A 9 4.44 -14.46 -15.51
CA THR A 9 4.93 -15.13 -14.30
C THR A 9 5.92 -14.23 -13.59
N PHE A 10 5.59 -13.83 -12.35
CA PHE A 10 6.50 -13.10 -11.48
C PHE A 10 7.14 -14.05 -10.47
N LYS A 11 8.40 -13.79 -10.11
CA LYS A 11 9.04 -14.49 -8.98
C LYS A 11 8.26 -14.14 -7.72
N ARG A 12 7.73 -15.16 -7.03
CA ARG A 12 6.97 -14.96 -5.78
C ARG A 12 7.73 -14.08 -4.78
N ILE A 13 7.00 -13.15 -4.17
CA ILE A 13 7.47 -12.30 -3.06
C ILE A 13 7.57 -13.16 -1.77
N GLY A 14 6.65 -14.12 -1.63
CA GLY A 14 6.62 -15.05 -0.49
C GLY A 14 5.58 -14.66 0.57
N ASP A 15 5.32 -15.56 1.50
CA ASP A 15 4.17 -15.48 2.40
C ASP A 15 4.40 -14.55 3.62
N GLY A 16 5.61 -14.05 3.84
CA GLY A 16 5.97 -13.25 5.01
C GLY A 16 6.12 -14.13 6.27
N PRO A 17 5.81 -13.63 7.50
CA PRO A 17 5.12 -12.37 7.78
C PRO A 17 6.02 -11.15 7.77
N ILE A 18 7.35 -11.34 7.80
CA ILE A 18 8.33 -10.25 7.79
C ILE A 18 9.00 -10.22 6.42
N TYR A 19 9.06 -9.03 5.84
CA TYR A 19 9.82 -8.73 4.64
C TYR A 19 10.90 -7.71 5.00
N GLU A 20 12.15 -8.02 4.66
CA GLU A 20 13.30 -7.16 4.95
C GLU A 20 14.06 -6.84 3.67
N LYS A 21 14.36 -5.55 3.45
CA LYS A 21 15.19 -5.08 2.32
C LYS A 21 14.70 -5.58 0.96
N ALA A 22 13.40 -5.79 0.84
CA ALA A 22 12.75 -6.31 -0.35
C ALA A 22 12.19 -5.18 -1.22
N GLN A 23 12.17 -5.40 -2.53
CA GLN A 23 11.40 -4.60 -3.48
C GLN A 23 10.07 -5.32 -3.72
N ILE A 24 8.96 -4.65 -3.42
CA ILE A 24 7.62 -5.23 -3.35
C ILE A 24 6.71 -4.46 -4.28
N TRP A 25 6.26 -5.12 -5.34
CA TRP A 25 5.25 -4.58 -6.23
C TRP A 25 3.85 -4.92 -5.70
N LEU A 26 3.07 -3.90 -5.35
CA LEU A 26 1.79 -4.05 -4.67
C LEU A 26 0.77 -4.90 -5.44
N PRO A 27 0.61 -4.77 -6.78
CA PRO A 27 -0.25 -5.65 -7.57
C PRO A 27 0.12 -7.13 -7.47
N GLN A 28 1.41 -7.46 -7.43
CA GLN A 28 1.84 -8.84 -7.24
C GLN A 28 1.55 -9.31 -5.81
N LEU A 29 1.85 -8.49 -4.80
CA LEU A 29 1.61 -8.87 -3.40
C LEU A 29 0.15 -9.22 -3.14
N ILE A 30 -0.79 -8.41 -3.65
CA ILE A 30 -2.22 -8.69 -3.50
C ILE A 30 -2.67 -9.90 -4.32
N ALA A 31 -2.12 -10.10 -5.52
CA ALA A 31 -2.40 -11.29 -6.32
C ALA A 31 -1.95 -12.59 -5.62
N GLU A 32 -0.81 -12.56 -4.93
CA GLU A 32 -0.35 -13.68 -4.11
C GLU A 32 -1.26 -13.91 -2.90
N ALA A 33 -1.69 -12.84 -2.21
CA ALA A 33 -2.65 -12.96 -1.11
C ALA A 33 -3.98 -13.56 -1.56
N MET A 34 -4.51 -13.12 -2.72
CA MET A 34 -5.74 -13.64 -3.32
C MET A 34 -5.61 -15.10 -3.73
N SER A 35 -4.46 -15.48 -4.28
CA SER A 35 -4.15 -16.88 -4.60
C SER A 35 -4.06 -17.75 -3.32
N GLY A 36 -3.69 -17.14 -2.19
CA GLY A 36 -3.72 -17.75 -0.85
C GLY A 36 -5.09 -17.69 -0.15
N GLY A 37 -6.13 -17.18 -0.81
CA GLY A 37 -7.50 -17.10 -0.28
C GLY A 37 -7.82 -15.85 0.55
N SER A 38 -6.93 -14.86 0.62
CA SER A 38 -7.21 -13.58 1.28
C SER A 38 -7.45 -12.45 0.27
N SER A 39 -8.45 -11.62 0.53
CA SER A 39 -8.71 -10.41 -0.27
C SER A 39 -7.92 -9.19 0.20
N LEU A 40 -7.08 -9.35 1.23
CA LEU A 40 -6.32 -8.30 1.89
C LEU A 40 -4.89 -8.76 2.19
N VAL A 41 -3.98 -7.80 2.34
CA VAL A 41 -2.65 -8.06 2.92
C VAL A 41 -2.74 -7.87 4.43
N GLU A 42 -2.61 -8.97 5.18
CA GLU A 42 -2.87 -8.96 6.63
C GLU A 42 -1.69 -9.48 7.45
N ASN A 43 -1.48 -8.88 8.61
CA ASN A 43 -0.54 -9.34 9.63
C ASN A 43 0.91 -9.45 9.11
N LYS A 44 1.37 -8.44 8.36
CA LYS A 44 2.72 -8.38 7.78
C LYS A 44 3.53 -7.24 8.36
N THR A 45 4.83 -7.43 8.44
CA THR A 45 5.80 -6.38 8.79
C THR A 45 6.76 -6.18 7.63
N PHE A 46 6.91 -4.95 7.18
CA PHE A 46 7.82 -4.53 6.12
C PHE A 46 8.90 -3.66 6.73
N VAL A 47 10.17 -4.01 6.52
CA VAL A 47 11.31 -3.32 7.12
C VAL A 47 12.35 -3.00 6.05
N ASP A 48 12.69 -1.72 5.92
CA ASP A 48 13.65 -1.25 4.93
C ASP A 48 13.28 -1.67 3.49
N CYS A 49 11.98 -1.87 3.22
CA CYS A 49 11.45 -2.29 1.92
C CYS A 49 11.19 -1.09 0.99
N ARG A 50 11.25 -1.35 -0.32
CA ARG A 50 10.73 -0.46 -1.35
C ARG A 50 9.36 -0.97 -1.79
N ILE A 51 8.31 -0.17 -1.58
CA ILE A 51 6.92 -0.52 -1.87
C ILE A 51 6.49 0.23 -3.13
N GLU A 52 6.11 -0.51 -4.18
CA GLU A 52 5.92 0.04 -5.52
C GLU A 52 4.52 -0.18 -6.06
N GLY A 53 3.99 0.88 -6.69
CA GLY A 53 2.78 0.84 -7.50
C GLY A 53 3.04 0.58 -8.99
N PRO A 54 2.14 1.03 -9.89
CA PRO A 54 0.99 1.89 -9.61
C PRO A 54 -0.08 1.17 -8.80
N ALA A 55 -0.45 1.75 -7.65
CA ALA A 55 -1.49 1.21 -6.78
C ALA A 55 -2.00 2.26 -5.79
N VAL A 56 -3.18 2.01 -5.24
CA VAL A 56 -3.72 2.76 -4.10
C VAL A 56 -3.72 1.83 -2.89
N LEU A 57 -3.02 2.21 -1.82
CA LEU A 57 -2.99 1.50 -0.55
C LEU A 57 -4.16 1.96 0.31
N LEU A 58 -5.06 1.04 0.65
CA LEU A 58 -6.12 1.24 1.64
C LEU A 58 -5.62 0.79 3.01
N ALA A 59 -5.34 1.74 3.90
CA ALA A 59 -4.93 1.45 5.27
C ALA A 59 -6.19 1.20 6.12
N MET A 60 -6.33 -0.03 6.62
CA MET A 60 -7.39 -0.39 7.57
C MET A 60 -6.82 -0.48 8.99
N GLY A 61 -7.67 -0.80 9.97
CA GLY A 61 -7.30 -0.91 11.37
C GLY A 61 -6.01 -1.70 11.61
N GLY A 62 -5.19 -1.19 12.53
CA GLY A 62 -3.91 -1.79 12.93
C GLY A 62 -2.75 -1.58 11.96
N CYS A 63 -2.90 -0.75 10.93
CA CYS A 63 -1.76 -0.36 10.09
C CYS A 63 -0.94 0.76 10.75
N ASP A 64 0.38 0.60 10.73
CA ASP A 64 1.34 1.54 11.32
C ASP A 64 2.45 1.88 10.31
N PHE A 65 2.86 3.16 10.29
CA PHE A 65 3.88 3.67 9.40
C PHE A 65 4.91 4.46 10.20
N ASP A 66 6.10 3.88 10.34
CA ASP A 66 7.19 4.43 11.14
C ASP A 66 8.40 4.76 10.26
N ALA A 67 8.84 6.02 10.32
CA ALA A 67 9.99 6.54 9.58
C ALA A 67 9.97 6.24 8.07
N CYS A 68 8.78 6.21 7.46
CA CYS A 68 8.60 5.92 6.03
C CYS A 68 8.75 7.17 5.15
N ASP A 69 9.37 7.00 3.99
CA ASP A 69 9.30 7.95 2.88
C ASP A 69 8.06 7.62 2.03
N MET A 70 7.04 8.49 2.10
CA MET A 70 5.75 8.27 1.43
C MET A 70 5.80 8.49 -0.09
N GLY A 71 6.94 8.92 -0.63
CA GLY A 71 7.14 9.13 -2.05
C GLY A 71 6.91 10.57 -2.49
N ARG A 72 6.82 10.76 -3.82
CA ARG A 72 6.89 12.07 -4.44
C ARG A 72 5.55 12.80 -4.39
N THR A 73 5.44 13.84 -3.57
CA THR A 73 4.23 14.66 -3.39
C THR A 73 3.96 15.64 -4.54
N GLY A 74 4.98 15.98 -5.33
CA GLY A 74 4.85 17.04 -6.34
C GLY A 74 4.62 18.42 -5.73
N GLY A 75 5.05 18.64 -4.48
CA GLY A 75 4.93 19.93 -3.78
C GLY A 75 3.67 20.05 -2.89
N ASP A 76 2.76 19.09 -2.95
CA ASP A 76 1.57 19.05 -2.09
C ASP A 76 1.28 17.61 -1.66
N ILE A 77 1.31 17.34 -0.35
CA ILE A 77 1.08 16.01 0.21
C ILE A 77 -0.28 15.43 -0.16
N ARG A 78 -1.29 16.30 -0.40
CA ARG A 78 -2.64 15.88 -0.78
C ARG A 78 -2.67 15.15 -2.12
N ASN A 79 -1.66 15.32 -2.97
CA ASN A 79 -1.53 14.56 -4.22
C ASN A 79 -1.31 13.06 -4.01
N LEU A 80 -0.87 12.64 -2.81
CA LEU A 80 -0.76 11.23 -2.44
C LEU A 80 -2.08 10.67 -1.88
N LEU A 81 -3.10 11.50 -1.64
CA LEU A 81 -4.30 11.11 -0.91
C LEU A 81 -5.51 11.00 -1.84
N LEU A 82 -6.23 9.89 -1.71
CA LEU A 82 -7.48 9.65 -2.45
C LEU A 82 -8.61 9.44 -1.46
N ALA A 83 -9.62 10.31 -1.52
CA ALA A 83 -10.83 10.19 -0.72
C ALA A 83 -11.86 9.31 -1.43
N PRO A 84 -12.37 8.25 -0.80
CA PRO A 84 -13.47 7.49 -1.37
C PRO A 84 -14.78 8.29 -1.29
N VAL A 85 -15.61 8.19 -2.34
CA VAL A 85 -16.94 8.82 -2.37
C VAL A 85 -17.98 8.00 -1.61
N GLY A 86 -17.81 6.67 -1.59
CA GLY A 86 -18.66 5.77 -0.83
C GLY A 86 -18.26 5.73 0.66
N PRO A 87 -19.22 5.82 1.60
CA PRO A 87 -18.90 5.88 3.02
C PRO A 87 -18.50 4.53 3.63
N GLU A 88 -18.92 3.42 3.02
CA GLU A 88 -18.76 2.07 3.61
C GLU A 88 -17.62 1.25 3.02
N LYS A 89 -17.22 1.52 1.76
CA LYS A 89 -16.35 0.61 1.02
C LYS A 89 -15.52 1.32 -0.04
N VAL A 90 -14.30 0.82 -0.22
CA VAL A 90 -13.40 1.15 -1.33
C VAL A 90 -13.19 -0.11 -2.17
N ILE A 91 -13.32 0.01 -3.49
CA ILE A 91 -13.11 -1.09 -4.45
C ILE A 91 -11.92 -0.75 -5.35
N GLY A 92 -11.09 -1.75 -5.65
CA GLY A 92 -9.93 -1.61 -6.54
C GLY A 92 -8.65 -1.12 -5.86
N ALA A 93 -8.70 -0.76 -4.58
CA ALA A 93 -7.51 -0.47 -3.77
C ALA A 93 -6.91 -1.77 -3.19
N VAL A 94 -5.61 -1.74 -2.91
CA VAL A 94 -4.92 -2.81 -2.18
C VAL A 94 -5.13 -2.60 -0.69
N GLY A 95 -5.98 -3.42 -0.09
CA GLY A 95 -6.31 -3.33 1.33
C GLY A 95 -5.24 -3.95 2.23
N PHE A 96 -4.85 -3.22 3.28
CA PHE A 96 -3.94 -3.67 4.31
C PHE A 96 -4.61 -3.64 5.68
N ARG A 97 -4.37 -4.65 6.50
CA ARG A 97 -4.85 -4.72 7.90
C ARG A 97 -3.76 -5.27 8.81
N ASN A 98 -3.61 -4.69 10.00
CA ASN A 98 -2.61 -5.12 11.00
C ASN A 98 -1.19 -5.21 10.40
N CYS A 99 -0.83 -4.26 9.54
CA CYS A 99 0.45 -4.27 8.84
C CYS A 99 1.35 -3.14 9.34
N VAL A 100 2.63 -3.43 9.52
CA VAL A 100 3.61 -2.45 10.01
C VAL A 100 4.62 -2.16 8.90
N PHE A 101 4.83 -0.88 8.60
CA PHE A 101 5.85 -0.42 7.67
C PHE A 101 6.90 0.38 8.44
N ARG A 102 8.16 -0.05 8.40
CA ARG A 102 9.27 0.59 9.10
C ARG A 102 10.37 0.95 8.11
N ARG A 103 10.72 2.24 8.05
CA ARG A 103 11.78 2.76 7.17
C ARG A 103 11.60 2.35 5.70
N CYS A 104 10.34 2.16 5.29
CA CYS A 104 10.01 1.81 3.92
C CYS A 104 10.02 3.05 3.04
N LYS A 105 10.21 2.83 1.74
CA LYS A 105 10.10 3.87 0.72
C LYS A 105 8.99 3.52 -0.26
N PHE A 106 8.02 4.41 -0.42
CA PHE A 106 6.90 4.24 -1.33
C PHE A 106 7.19 4.92 -2.67
N PHE A 107 6.83 4.26 -3.77
CA PHE A 107 7.01 4.80 -5.12
C PHE A 107 5.77 4.53 -5.98
N ALA A 108 5.19 5.60 -6.54
CA ALA A 108 3.95 5.55 -7.32
C ALA A 108 2.77 4.90 -6.57
N VAL A 109 2.68 5.15 -5.26
CA VAL A 109 1.61 4.65 -4.39
C VAL A 109 0.79 5.83 -3.88
N GLY A 110 -0.52 5.79 -4.09
CA GLY A 110 -1.48 6.66 -3.40
C GLY A 110 -2.00 6.00 -2.14
N PHE A 111 -2.55 6.77 -1.22
CA PHE A 111 -3.07 6.32 0.06
C PHE A 111 -4.54 6.69 0.21
N THR A 112 -5.32 5.77 0.75
CA THR A 112 -6.74 5.96 1.06
C THR A 112 -7.08 5.28 2.38
N GLY A 113 -8.20 5.66 2.97
CA GLY A 113 -8.62 5.16 4.28
C GLY A 113 -9.82 5.92 4.81
N ALA A 114 -10.13 5.67 6.08
CA ALA A 114 -11.14 6.43 6.80
C ALA A 114 -10.77 7.93 6.84
N PRO A 115 -11.75 8.84 6.96
CA PRO A 115 -11.49 10.28 7.04
C PRO A 115 -10.43 10.67 8.07
N GLU A 116 -10.42 10.00 9.23
CA GLU A 116 -9.46 10.22 10.30
C GLU A 116 -8.02 9.86 9.88
N PHE A 117 -7.87 8.78 9.11
CA PHE A 117 -6.57 8.39 8.54
C PHE A 117 -6.08 9.47 7.56
N LEU A 118 -6.93 9.92 6.64
CA LEU A 118 -6.58 10.95 5.66
C LEU A 118 -6.21 12.27 6.34
N GLN A 119 -6.92 12.66 7.40
CA GLN A 119 -6.63 13.87 8.16
C GLN A 119 -5.30 13.75 8.92
N ASN A 120 -5.06 12.61 9.58
CA ASN A 120 -3.81 12.38 10.31
C ASN A 120 -2.61 12.39 9.36
N PHE A 121 -2.73 11.76 8.19
CA PHE A 121 -1.69 11.74 7.17
C PHE A 121 -1.33 13.16 6.70
N GLN A 122 -2.33 14.02 6.47
CA GLN A 122 -2.11 15.43 6.14
C GLN A 122 -1.40 16.18 7.26
N ASN A 123 -1.77 15.94 8.52
CA ASN A 123 -1.18 16.66 9.65
C ASN A 123 0.28 16.27 9.89
N VAL A 124 0.60 14.98 9.82
CA VAL A 124 1.96 14.47 10.10
C VAL A 124 2.94 14.86 9.01
N LEU A 125 2.50 14.88 7.75
CA LEU A 125 3.38 15.10 6.59
C LEU A 125 3.25 16.50 5.99
N GLY A 126 2.16 17.21 6.28
CA GLY A 126 2.01 18.63 5.96
C GLY A 126 2.69 19.55 6.97
N GLY A 127 3.26 18.99 8.04
CA GLY A 127 4.03 19.70 9.07
C GLY A 127 5.43 20.10 8.64
N GLU A 128 5.56 20.84 7.54
CA GLU A 128 6.63 21.83 7.32
C GLU A 128 6.16 22.89 6.29
N ALA A 129 5.09 23.59 6.66
CA ALA A 129 4.71 24.87 6.09
C ALA A 129 4.37 25.84 7.24
N ALA A 130 5.40 26.29 7.93
CA ALA A 130 5.39 27.47 8.80
C ALA A 130 6.65 28.29 8.53
#